data_AF-A0A8J2S6S3-F1
#
_entry.id   AF-A0A8J2S6S3-F1
#
_cell.length_a   1.000
_cell.length_b   1.000
_cell.length_c   1.000
_cell.angle_alpha   90.00
_cell.angle_beta   90.00
_cell.angle_gamma   90.00
#
_symmetry.space_group_name_H-M   'P 1'
#
loop_
_entity.id
_entity.type
_entity.pdbx_description
1 polymer ?
#
loop_
_entity_poly.entity_id
_entity_poly.type
_entity_poly.pdbx_seq_one_letter_code
_entity_poly.pdbx_strand_id
1 'polypeptide(L)'
;MDSNDDNDRSPGQTRVILRLLKNQTDGFFVECGALDGEYLSNTIDLERKFNWSGILIEANPKVFQSLLSRNRKSWTLPICLSLDPFPTQVKMLLQF
;
A
#
# COMPACT_ATOMS: atom_id res chain seq x y z
N MET A 1 -17.02 11.61 0.41
CA MET A 1 -16.98 10.44 -0.49
C MET A 1 -17.45 10.96 -1.83
N ASP A 2 -16.56 11.06 -2.82
CA ASP A 2 -16.99 11.41 -4.17
C ASP A 2 -17.73 10.21 -4.76
N SER A 3 -18.95 10.47 -5.22
CA SER A 3 -19.88 9.46 -5.76
C SER A 3 -19.47 8.88 -7.12
N ASN A 4 -18.24 9.13 -7.58
CA ASN A 4 -17.72 8.73 -8.90
C ASN A 4 -16.49 7.79 -8.81
N ASP A 5 -16.20 7.24 -7.64
CA ASP A 5 -14.98 6.46 -7.35
C ASP A 5 -15.16 4.93 -7.53
N ASP A 6 -15.70 4.56 -8.70
CA ASP A 6 -15.97 3.16 -9.06
C ASP A 6 -14.78 2.48 -9.75
N ASN A 7 -13.70 3.21 -10.05
CA ASN A 7 -12.57 2.64 -10.76
C ASN A 7 -11.63 1.87 -9.82
N ASP A 8 -11.43 0.59 -10.11
CA ASP A 8 -10.49 -0.26 -9.38
C ASP A 8 -9.05 0.26 -9.58
N ARG A 9 -8.43 0.72 -8.48
CA ARG A 9 -7.08 1.28 -8.48
C ARG A 9 -5.98 0.23 -8.46
N SER A 10 -6.32 -1.05 -8.34
CA SER A 10 -5.38 -2.18 -8.18
C SER A 10 -5.13 -2.98 -9.48
N PRO A 11 -5.25 -2.34 -10.66
CA PRO A 11 -5.42 -3.01 -11.94
C PRO A 11 -6.11 -4.38 -11.95
N GLY A 12 -7.22 -4.56 -11.21
CA GLY A 12 -7.97 -5.81 -11.15
C GLY A 12 -7.60 -6.77 -10.01
N GLN A 13 -6.57 -6.48 -9.21
CA GLN A 13 -6.10 -7.36 -8.14
C GLN A 13 -7.08 -7.45 -6.96
N THR A 14 -7.66 -6.32 -6.54
CA THR A 14 -8.64 -6.24 -5.46
C THR A 14 -9.79 -7.21 -5.69
N ARG A 15 -10.33 -7.25 -6.92
CA ARG A 15 -11.40 -8.19 -7.30
C ARG A 15 -10.98 -9.65 -7.14
N VAL A 16 -9.75 -10.00 -7.50
CA VAL A 16 -9.23 -11.37 -7.36
C VAL A 16 -9.08 -11.73 -5.89
N ILE A 17 -8.51 -10.84 -5.07
CA ILE A 17 -8.34 -11.02 -3.61
C ILE A 17 -9.69 -11.27 -2.96
N LEU A 18 -10.68 -10.40 -3.22
CA LEU A 18 -12.02 -10.54 -2.65
C LEU A 18 -12.70 -11.83 -3.08
N ARG A 19 -12.55 -12.26 -4.35
CA ARG A 19 -13.07 -13.55 -4.80
C ARG A 19 -12.43 -14.72 -4.05
N LEU A 20 -11.11 -14.72 -3.90
CA LEU A 20 -10.37 -15.80 -3.24
C LEU A 20 -10.68 -15.87 -1.74
N LEU A 21 -10.84 -14.72 -1.09
CA LEU A 21 -11.11 -14.59 0.33
C LEU A 21 -12.59 -14.45 0.66
N LYS A 22 -13.48 -14.78 -0.29
CA LYS A 22 -14.95 -14.78 -0.10
C LYS A 22 -15.50 -13.45 0.47
N ASN A 23 -15.05 -12.34 -0.09
CA ASN A 23 -15.41 -10.97 0.32
C ASN A 23 -15.15 -10.69 1.81
N GLN A 24 -14.07 -11.25 2.36
CA GLN A 24 -13.65 -10.98 3.73
C GLN A 24 -13.55 -9.47 4.02
N THR A 25 -14.10 -9.06 5.15
CA THR A 25 -13.92 -7.73 5.76
C THR A 25 -12.96 -7.82 6.94
N ASP A 26 -12.52 -6.67 7.44
CA ASP A 26 -11.73 -6.58 8.68
C ASP A 26 -10.41 -7.37 8.61
N GLY A 27 -9.85 -7.52 7.40
CA GLY A 27 -8.59 -8.20 7.18
C GLY A 27 -7.37 -7.31 7.43
N PHE A 28 -6.19 -7.88 7.17
CA PHE A 28 -4.92 -7.18 7.30
C PHE A 28 -4.09 -7.35 6.02
N PHE A 29 -3.51 -6.26 5.51
CA PHE A 29 -2.62 -6.28 4.34
C PHE A 29 -1.22 -5.72 4.64
N VAL A 30 -0.27 -6.09 3.80
CA VAL A 30 1.04 -5.44 3.70
C VAL A 30 1.26 -5.11 2.23
N GLU A 31 1.38 -3.82 1.90
CA GLU A 31 1.66 -3.35 0.54
C GLU A 31 3.11 -2.90 0.44
N CYS A 32 3.90 -3.63 -0.35
CA CYS A 32 5.31 -3.36 -0.58
C CYS A 32 5.49 -2.60 -1.88
N GLY A 33 6.05 -1.39 -1.83
CA GLY A 33 6.06 -0.47 -2.96
C GLY A 33 4.76 0.32 -3.04
N ALA A 34 4.36 0.93 -1.94
CA ALA A 34 3.11 1.70 -1.83
C ALA A 34 3.09 3.00 -2.63
N LEU A 35 4.22 3.40 -3.23
CA LEU A 35 4.35 4.58 -4.08
C LEU A 35 3.79 5.83 -3.39
N ASP A 36 2.85 6.53 -4.01
CA ASP A 36 2.24 7.75 -3.47
C ASP A 36 1.02 7.46 -2.58
N GLY A 37 0.66 6.20 -2.38
CA GLY A 37 -0.45 5.76 -1.53
C GLY A 37 -1.83 5.72 -2.20
N GLU A 38 -1.96 6.16 -3.45
CA GLU A 38 -3.25 6.20 -4.14
C GLU A 38 -3.17 5.70 -5.58
N TYR A 39 -2.19 6.19 -6.36
CA TYR A 39 -1.99 5.80 -7.73
C TYR A 39 -1.53 4.34 -7.78
N LEU A 40 -2.30 3.51 -8.50
CA LEU A 40 -2.06 2.07 -8.63
C LEU A 40 -2.02 1.30 -7.30
N SER A 41 -2.62 1.85 -6.23
CA SER A 41 -2.63 1.16 -4.93
C SER A 41 -3.49 -0.10 -4.98
N ASN A 42 -2.91 -1.20 -4.50
CA ASN A 42 -3.55 -2.50 -4.44
C ASN A 42 -4.47 -2.66 -3.23
N THR A 43 -4.32 -1.79 -2.23
CA THR A 43 -4.96 -1.96 -0.92
C THR A 43 -5.92 -0.83 -0.55
N ILE A 44 -5.98 0.23 -1.35
CA ILE A 44 -6.85 1.38 -1.09
C ILE A 44 -8.33 1.04 -1.01
N ASP A 45 -8.79 0.15 -1.89
CA ASP A 45 -10.17 -0.31 -1.85
C ASP A 45 -10.42 -1.32 -0.74
N LEU A 46 -9.45 -2.16 -0.39
CA LEU A 46 -9.54 -3.06 0.76
C LEU A 46 -9.71 -2.24 2.06
N GLU A 47 -8.91 -1.18 2.22
CA GLU A 47 -8.99 -0.28 3.39
C GLU A 47 -10.32 0.48 3.44
N ARG A 48 -10.72 1.10 2.33
CA ARG A 48 -11.87 2.03 2.30
C ARG A 48 -13.22 1.33 2.21
N LYS A 49 -13.31 0.22 1.47
CA LYS A 49 -14.57 -0.46 1.14
C LYS A 49 -14.79 -1.73 1.97
N PHE A 50 -13.74 -2.41 2.41
CA PHE A 50 -13.82 -3.69 3.13
C PHE A 50 -13.31 -3.61 4.58
N ASN A 51 -12.99 -2.40 5.07
CA ASN A 51 -12.52 -2.14 6.43
C ASN A 51 -11.24 -2.91 6.80
N TRP A 52 -10.38 -3.20 5.82
CA TRP A 52 -9.08 -3.79 6.12
C TRP A 52 -8.16 -2.74 6.75
N SER A 53 -7.26 -3.19 7.61
CA SER A 53 -6.13 -2.40 8.11
C SER A 53 -4.83 -2.92 7.50
N GLY A 54 -3.74 -2.17 7.58
CA GLY A 54 -2.50 -2.67 7.01
C GLY A 54 -1.31 -1.73 7.10
N ILE A 55 -0.23 -2.16 6.45
CA ILE A 55 1.05 -1.45 6.38
C ILE A 55 1.35 -1.11 4.92
N LEU A 56 1.73 0.13 4.68
CA LEU A 56 2.20 0.66 3.41
C LEU A 56 3.72 0.88 3.51
N ILE A 57 4.50 0.21 2.68
CA ILE A 57 5.97 0.25 2.69
C ILE A 57 6.44 0.95 1.41
N GLU A 58 7.22 2.02 1.55
CA GLU A 58 7.89 2.69 0.42
C GLU A 58 9.28 3.16 0.84
N ALA A 59 10.30 2.62 0.19
CA ALA A 59 11.69 2.85 0.56
C ALA A 59 12.27 4.15 0.01
N ASN A 60 11.73 4.67 -1.10
CA ASN A 60 12.21 5.89 -1.73
C ASN A 60 11.78 7.11 -0.89
N PRO A 61 12.71 7.84 -0.25
CA PRO A 61 12.34 8.92 0.67
C PRO A 61 11.56 10.05 -0.01
N LYS A 62 11.81 10.32 -1.31
CA LYS A 62 11.08 11.36 -2.04
C LYS A 62 9.63 10.95 -2.31
N VAL A 63 9.43 9.69 -2.68
CA VAL A 63 8.09 9.14 -2.96
C VAL A 63 7.31 8.95 -1.66
N PHE A 64 7.99 8.49 -0.59
CA PHE A 64 7.41 8.32 0.74
C PHE A 64 6.80 9.63 1.30
N GLN A 65 7.37 10.79 0.99
CA GLN A 65 6.75 12.07 1.37
C GLN A 65 5.38 12.28 0.72
N SER A 66 5.21 11.85 -0.53
CA SER A 66 3.91 11.89 -1.20
C SER A 66 2.92 10.91 -0.54
N LEU A 67 3.37 9.71 -0.19
CA LEU A 67 2.59 8.73 0.58
C LEU A 67 2.06 9.31 1.89
N LEU A 68 2.91 9.96 2.69
CA LEU A 68 2.52 10.59 3.94
C LEU A 68 1.44 11.66 3.74
N SER A 69 1.53 12.45 2.67
CA SER A 69 0.57 13.52 2.38
C SER A 69 -0.86 13.02 2.14
N ARG A 70 -1.04 11.73 1.80
CA ARG A 70 -2.36 11.12 1.57
C ARG A 70 -3.12 10.81 2.85
N ASN A 71 -2.44 10.76 4.00
CA ASN A 71 -3.05 10.51 5.30
C ASN A 71 -3.95 9.24 5.30
N ARG A 72 -3.44 8.16 4.69
CA ARG A 72 -4.08 6.83 4.69
C ARG A 72 -4.27 6.35 6.13
N LYS A 73 -5.30 5.55 6.41
CA LYS A 73 -5.54 5.03 7.77
C LYS A 73 -4.49 3.99 8.20
N SER A 74 -3.91 3.32 7.21
CA SER A 74 -2.85 2.33 7.36
C SER A 74 -1.53 2.93 7.85
N TRP A 75 -0.75 2.12 8.56
CA TRP A 75 0.61 2.50 8.99
C TRP A 75 1.52 2.64 7.77
N THR A 76 2.43 3.61 7.79
CA THR A 76 3.39 3.85 6.71
C THR A 76 4.82 3.63 7.22
N LEU A 77 5.65 2.89 6.47
CA LEU A 77 7.02 2.59 6.85
C LEU A 77 8.02 2.95 5.73
N PRO A 78 9.03 3.80 5.99
CA PRO A 78 10.05 4.18 5.02
C PRO A 78 11.22 3.19 5.00
N ILE A 79 10.95 1.91 4.75
CA ILE A 79 11.93 0.82 4.85
C ILE A 79 12.01 -0.01 3.58
N CYS A 80 13.16 -0.67 3.37
CA CYS A 80 13.28 -1.78 2.42
C CYS A 80 12.97 -3.10 3.11
N LEU A 81 12.58 -4.10 2.32
CA LEU A 81 12.54 -5.48 2.78
C LEU A 81 13.89 -6.14 2.56
N SER A 82 14.38 -6.87 3.57
CA SER A 82 15.57 -7.72 3.47
C SER A 82 15.21 -9.16 3.80
N LEU A 83 16.00 -10.09 3.26
CA LEU A 83 15.98 -11.50 3.66
C LEU A 83 16.84 -11.74 4.91
N ASP A 84 17.66 -10.76 5.31
CA ASP A 84 18.46 -10.85 6.52
C ASP A 84 17.57 -10.81 7.77
N PRO A 85 17.85 -11.63 8.79
CA PRO A 85 17.03 -11.68 10.01
C PRO A 85 17.29 -10.49 10.95
N PHE A 86 18.14 -9.55 10.56
CA PHE A 86 18.50 -8.37 11.33
C PHE A 86 18.35 -7.09 10.50
N PRO A 87 17.99 -5.96 11.14
CA PRO A 87 17.84 -4.70 10.43
C PRO A 87 19.19 -4.22 9.86
N THR A 88 19.17 -3.84 8.59
CA THR A 88 20.34 -3.28 7.90
C THR A 88 19.98 -1.95 7.27
N GLN A 89 20.88 -0.98 7.38
CA GLN A 89 20.77 0.29 6.67
C GLN A 89 21.57 0.23 5.37
N VAL A 90 20.90 0.45 4.25
CA VAL A 90 21.52 0.54 2.93
C VAL A 90 21.33 1.93 2.36
N LYS A 91 22.32 2.41 1.60
CA LYS A 91 22.20 3.69 0.89
C LYS A 91 21.50 3.43 -0.45
N MET A 92 20.34 4.04 -0.67
CA MET A 92 19.70 4.04 -1.97
C MET A 92 20.58 4.80 -2.97
N LEU A 93 21.16 4.08 -3.93
CA LEU A 93 21.91 4.67 -5.04
C LEU A 93 20.93 5.03 -6.15
N LEU A 94 20.39 6.24 -6.11
CA LEU A 94 19.65 6.79 -7.24
C LEU A 94 20.68 7.14 -8.32
N GLN A 95 20.78 6.31 -9.36
CA GLN A 95 21.48 6.70 -10.59
C GLN A 95 20.58 7.70 -11.31
N PHE A 96 21.06 8.93 -11.45
CA PHE A 96 20.47 9.97 -12.30
C PHE A 96 21.23 10.02 -13.62
#